data_AF-A0A8T1TZL5-F1
#
_entry.id   AF-A0A8T1TZL5-F1
#
_cell.length_a   1.000
_cell.length_b   1.000
_cell.length_c   1.000
_cell.angle_alpha   90.00
_cell.angle_beta   90.00
_cell.angle_gamma   90.00
#
_symmetry.space_group_name_H-M   'P 1'
#
loop_
_entity.id
_entity.type
_entity.pdbx_description
1 polymer ?
#
loop_
_entity_poly.entity_id
_entity_poly.type
_entity_poly.pdbx_seq_one_letter_code
_entity_poly.pdbx_strand_id
1 'polypeptide(L)'
;MSKLDDLAYKLALKNDMNPTDLFLHLRVVKTDGELQGNPKFIRWLQYAMKYRAKRGGEFRFSDEEIFDLLTKTKPEAELVVLFQSLRQVPGMKTLAENMQAYMVLSSASSHRLVNEAWLKSRETPQQVFKILRLQHKALDSNPLFIQWLRYIKLYRSLAGSESFSDAQTLNFLLNEKWFLFESTLGTLFQSLKAIPDLETYGNLEAYTMQFAEHKGGRELLEKVKKMFADNDPNAALAAASKA
;
A
#
# COMPACT_ATOMS: atom_id res chain seq x y z
N MET A 1 -22.22 -21.22 11.63
CA MET A 1 -22.92 -19.92 11.76
C MET A 1 -24.42 -20.19 11.90
N SER A 2 -25.17 -19.44 12.71
CA SER A 2 -26.59 -19.75 12.97
C SER A 2 -27.53 -19.07 11.98
N LYS A 3 -28.64 -19.71 11.62
CA LYS A 3 -29.73 -19.10 10.82
C LYS A 3 -30.31 -17.84 11.48
N LEU A 4 -30.25 -17.76 12.82
CA LEU A 4 -30.74 -16.63 13.59
C LEU A 4 -29.92 -15.37 13.34
N ASP A 5 -28.59 -15.50 13.23
CA ASP A 5 -27.69 -14.38 12.91
C ASP A 5 -27.97 -13.82 11.51
N ASP A 6 -28.21 -14.70 10.54
CA ASP A 6 -28.55 -14.27 9.18
C ASP A 6 -29.86 -13.48 9.15
N LEU A 7 -30.85 -13.88 9.93
CA LEU A 7 -32.13 -13.18 10.04
C LEU A 7 -31.95 -11.81 10.72
N ALA A 8 -31.15 -11.74 11.79
CA ALA A 8 -30.87 -10.51 12.51
C ALA A 8 -30.26 -9.43 11.60
N TYR A 9 -29.24 -9.78 10.80
CA TYR A 9 -28.62 -8.83 9.88
C TYR A 9 -29.50 -8.47 8.68
N LYS A 10 -30.39 -9.37 8.24
CA LYS A 10 -31.41 -9.04 7.23
C LYS A 10 -32.40 -8.02 7.78
N LEU A 11 -32.86 -8.20 9.03
CA LEU A 11 -33.76 -7.27 9.70
C LEU A 11 -33.08 -5.92 9.96
N ALA A 12 -31.83 -5.93 10.44
CA ALA A 12 -31.04 -4.72 10.63
C ALA A 12 -30.89 -3.93 9.32
N LEU A 13 -30.67 -4.62 8.20
CA LEU A 13 -30.54 -3.98 6.89
C LEU A 13 -31.90 -3.47 6.37
N LYS A 14 -33.01 -4.12 6.73
CA LYS A 14 -34.37 -3.66 6.40
C LYS A 14 -34.74 -2.40 7.17
N ASN A 15 -34.36 -2.34 8.45
CA ASN A 15 -34.64 -1.22 9.35
C ASN A 15 -33.53 -0.17 9.36
N ASP A 16 -32.53 -0.35 8.50
CA ASP A 16 -31.45 0.61 8.25
C ASP A 16 -30.72 1.06 9.53
N MET A 17 -30.41 0.08 10.37
CA MET A 17 -29.70 0.30 11.63
C MET A 17 -28.28 0.81 11.37
N ASN A 18 -27.86 1.85 12.09
CA ASN A 18 -26.53 2.43 11.91
C ASN A 18 -25.45 1.36 12.21
N PRO A 19 -24.48 1.13 11.29
CA PRO A 19 -23.38 0.21 11.56
C PRO A 19 -22.60 0.51 12.84
N THR A 20 -22.38 1.78 13.17
CA THR A 20 -21.69 2.20 14.40
C THR A 20 -22.40 1.69 15.65
N ASP A 21 -23.73 1.84 15.71
CA ASP A 21 -24.51 1.36 16.86
C ASP A 21 -24.40 -0.16 17.01
N LEU A 22 -24.51 -0.89 15.89
CA LEU A 22 -24.38 -2.35 15.90
C LEU A 22 -22.98 -2.81 16.33
N PHE A 23 -21.94 -2.08 15.95
CA PHE A 23 -20.55 -2.39 16.34
C PHE A 23 -20.36 -2.30 17.85
N LEU A 24 -20.80 -1.18 18.45
CA LEU A 24 -20.70 -0.95 19.89
C LEU A 24 -21.51 -1.98 20.70
N HIS A 25 -22.50 -2.61 20.07
CA HIS A 25 -23.30 -3.68 20.67
C HIS A 25 -22.68 -5.07 20.55
N LEU A 26 -21.63 -5.26 19.75
CA LEU A 26 -20.96 -6.55 19.63
C LEU A 26 -20.33 -6.95 20.97
N ARG A 27 -20.60 -8.18 21.41
CA ARG A 27 -20.01 -8.70 22.67
C ARG A 27 -18.49 -8.63 22.66
N VAL A 28 -17.84 -8.93 21.53
CA VAL A 28 -16.38 -8.85 21.40
C VAL A 28 -15.86 -7.44 21.64
N VAL A 29 -16.59 -6.41 21.21
CA VAL A 29 -16.23 -5.00 21.48
C VAL A 29 -16.47 -4.66 22.95
N LYS A 30 -17.64 -5.02 23.51
CA LYS A 30 -17.98 -4.74 24.92
C LYS A 30 -17.06 -5.42 25.95
N THR A 31 -16.47 -6.54 25.58
CA THR A 31 -15.60 -7.33 26.46
C THR A 31 -14.12 -7.13 26.14
N ASP A 32 -13.80 -6.15 25.29
CA ASP A 32 -12.44 -5.89 24.79
C ASP A 32 -11.74 -7.14 24.21
N GLY A 33 -12.51 -8.06 23.63
CA GLY A 33 -12.01 -9.28 23.02
C GLY A 33 -11.34 -9.03 21.66
N GLU A 34 -10.58 -10.01 21.18
CA GLU A 34 -9.87 -9.95 19.91
C GLU A 34 -10.83 -9.95 18.70
N LEU A 35 -10.66 -8.97 17.81
CA LEU A 35 -11.47 -8.85 16.59
C LEU A 35 -10.99 -9.79 15.47
N GLN A 36 -9.69 -10.11 15.45
CA GLN A 36 -9.10 -10.97 14.44
C GLN A 36 -9.77 -12.36 14.46
N GLY A 37 -10.21 -12.83 13.29
CA GLY A 37 -10.88 -14.12 13.17
C GLY A 37 -12.26 -14.21 13.84
N ASN A 38 -12.76 -13.13 14.47
CA ASN A 38 -14.04 -13.16 15.16
C ASN A 38 -15.21 -13.17 14.17
N PRO A 39 -16.03 -14.24 14.11
CA PRO A 39 -17.06 -14.37 13.08
C PRO A 39 -18.19 -13.34 13.21
N LYS A 40 -18.46 -12.82 14.41
CA LYS A 40 -19.47 -11.77 14.62
C LYS A 40 -18.97 -10.42 14.13
N PHE A 41 -17.70 -10.10 14.36
CA PHE A 41 -17.07 -8.92 13.81
C PHE A 41 -17.01 -8.95 12.27
N ILE A 42 -16.56 -10.07 11.67
CA ILE A 42 -16.56 -10.23 10.21
C ILE A 42 -17.98 -10.05 9.64
N ARG A 43 -18.98 -10.57 10.33
CA ARG A 43 -20.37 -10.41 9.89
C ARG A 43 -20.86 -8.96 10.00
N TRP A 44 -20.47 -8.25 11.04
CA TRP A 44 -20.72 -6.82 11.14
C TRP A 44 -20.05 -6.02 10.02
N LEU A 45 -18.80 -6.34 9.66
CA LEU A 45 -18.13 -5.72 8.50
C LEU A 45 -18.91 -5.98 7.21
N GLN A 46 -19.33 -7.23 6.96
CA GLN A 46 -20.16 -7.58 5.80
C GLN A 46 -21.49 -6.82 5.79
N TYR A 47 -22.07 -6.59 6.97
CA TYR A 47 -23.25 -5.75 7.10
C TYR A 47 -22.96 -4.30 6.73
N ALA A 48 -21.89 -3.69 7.26
CA ALA A 48 -21.49 -2.33 6.93
C ALA A 48 -21.28 -2.13 5.42
N MET A 49 -20.64 -3.11 4.76
CA MET A 49 -20.48 -3.11 3.30
C MET A 49 -21.83 -3.13 2.55
N LYS A 50 -22.78 -3.95 3.00
CA LYS A 50 -24.13 -4.02 2.41
C LYS A 50 -24.96 -2.77 2.69
N TYR A 51 -24.85 -2.23 3.90
CA TYR A 51 -25.54 -1.02 4.33
C TYR A 51 -25.18 0.17 3.44
N ARG A 52 -23.89 0.42 3.21
CA ARG A 52 -23.44 1.51 2.33
C ARG A 52 -23.79 1.28 0.86
N ALA A 53 -23.64 0.06 0.37
CA ALA A 53 -23.96 -0.28 -1.02
C ALA A 53 -25.45 -0.07 -1.35
N LYS A 54 -26.36 -0.40 -0.42
CA LYS A 54 -27.81 -0.21 -0.58
C LYS A 54 -28.22 1.27 -0.67
N ARG A 55 -27.42 2.20 -0.15
CA ARG A 55 -27.88 3.56 0.21
C ARG A 55 -27.12 4.71 -0.46
N GLY A 56 -26.34 4.44 -1.50
CA GLY A 56 -25.61 5.47 -2.26
C GLY A 56 -24.10 5.45 -2.11
N GLY A 57 -23.52 4.33 -1.63
CA GLY A 57 -22.08 4.12 -1.60
C GLY A 57 -21.40 4.72 -0.37
N GLU A 58 -20.13 5.12 -0.53
CA GLU A 58 -19.24 5.50 0.57
C GLU A 58 -19.76 6.68 1.42
N PHE A 59 -20.53 7.61 0.85
CA PHE A 59 -21.11 8.76 1.57
C PHE A 59 -22.05 8.38 2.73
N ARG A 60 -22.46 7.12 2.84
CA ARG A 60 -23.35 6.63 3.91
C ARG A 60 -22.62 5.98 5.07
N PHE A 61 -21.46 5.39 4.80
CA PHE A 61 -20.59 4.75 5.79
C PHE A 61 -19.22 4.51 5.15
N SER A 62 -18.33 5.49 5.30
CA SER A 62 -17.05 5.55 4.62
C SER A 62 -16.03 4.57 5.21
N ASP A 63 -14.95 4.35 4.47
CA ASP A 63 -13.81 3.60 5.01
C ASP A 63 -13.17 4.35 6.21
N GLU A 64 -13.19 5.68 6.21
CA GLU A 64 -12.72 6.52 7.32
C GLU A 64 -13.57 6.34 8.58
N GLU A 65 -14.89 6.26 8.46
CA GLU A 65 -15.78 5.98 9.61
C GLU A 65 -15.50 4.60 10.23
N ILE A 66 -15.21 3.59 9.40
CA ILE A 66 -14.80 2.26 9.88
C ILE A 66 -13.43 2.35 10.57
N PHE A 67 -12.48 3.06 9.96
CA PHE A 67 -11.14 3.21 10.50
C PHE A 67 -11.17 3.90 11.87
N ASP A 68 -11.87 5.02 11.99
CA ASP A 68 -12.06 5.76 13.24
C ASP A 68 -12.69 4.93 14.35
N LEU A 69 -13.68 4.12 14.00
CA LEU A 69 -14.35 3.26 14.96
C LEU A 69 -13.40 2.18 15.51
N LEU A 70 -12.55 1.63 14.64
CA LEU A 70 -11.58 0.61 15.01
C LEU A 70 -10.40 1.20 15.80
N THR A 71 -9.86 2.36 15.41
CA THR A 71 -8.77 3.04 16.13
C THR A 71 -9.17 3.53 17.51
N LYS A 72 -10.45 3.90 17.72
CA LYS A 72 -10.97 4.24 19.05
C LYS A 72 -11.19 3.03 19.95
N THR A 73 -11.24 1.82 19.40
CA THR A 73 -11.57 0.61 20.18
C THR A 73 -10.42 -0.35 20.36
N LYS A 74 -9.42 -0.35 19.47
CA LYS A 74 -8.30 -1.30 19.51
C LYS A 74 -6.96 -0.61 19.32
N PRO A 75 -5.89 -1.11 19.98
CA PRO A 75 -4.56 -0.56 19.82
C PRO A 75 -4.02 -0.79 18.39
N GLU A 76 -3.14 0.09 17.92
CA GLU A 76 -2.54 0.03 16.57
C GLU A 76 -1.95 -1.35 16.26
N ALA A 77 -1.33 -2.01 17.25
CA ALA A 77 -0.72 -3.32 17.09
C ALA A 77 -1.74 -4.43 16.79
N GLU A 78 -2.95 -4.38 17.37
CA GLU A 78 -4.02 -5.33 17.04
C GLU A 78 -4.62 -5.02 15.67
N LEU A 79 -4.80 -3.73 15.38
CA LEU A 79 -5.39 -3.28 14.12
C LEU A 79 -4.55 -3.67 12.91
N VAL A 80 -3.22 -3.60 13.01
CA VAL A 80 -2.36 -3.98 11.89
C VAL A 80 -2.49 -5.46 11.55
N VAL A 81 -2.58 -6.32 12.56
CA VAL A 81 -2.75 -7.76 12.38
C VAL A 81 -4.16 -8.06 11.87
N LEU A 82 -5.17 -7.36 12.39
CA LEU A 82 -6.55 -7.44 11.92
C LEU A 82 -6.62 -7.12 10.42
N PHE A 83 -6.13 -5.95 9.99
CA PHE A 83 -6.21 -5.53 8.59
C PHE A 83 -5.40 -6.46 7.68
N GLN A 84 -4.24 -6.94 8.12
CA GLN A 84 -3.50 -7.95 7.37
C GLN A 84 -4.29 -9.26 7.20
N SER A 85 -5.00 -9.72 8.23
CA SER A 85 -5.86 -10.90 8.14
C SER A 85 -7.08 -10.70 7.23
N LEU A 86 -7.68 -9.50 7.24
CA LEU A 86 -8.88 -9.19 6.45
C LEU A 86 -8.62 -9.23 4.94
N ARG A 87 -7.36 -9.08 4.49
CA ARG A 87 -7.00 -9.24 3.07
C ARG A 87 -7.33 -10.62 2.50
N GLN A 88 -7.40 -11.65 3.37
CA GLN A 88 -7.76 -13.02 3.00
C GLN A 88 -9.26 -13.31 3.14
N VAL A 89 -10.05 -12.37 3.65
CA VAL A 89 -11.50 -12.54 3.80
C VAL A 89 -12.20 -12.14 2.49
N PRO A 90 -13.04 -13.03 1.90
CA PRO A 90 -13.77 -12.72 0.68
C PRO A 90 -14.56 -11.41 0.78
N GLY A 91 -14.34 -10.51 -0.18
CA GLY A 91 -15.00 -9.21 -0.25
C GLY A 91 -14.42 -8.12 0.68
N MET A 92 -13.35 -8.41 1.43
CA MET A 92 -12.75 -7.44 2.38
C MET A 92 -11.38 -6.92 1.95
N LYS A 93 -10.79 -7.48 0.88
CA LYS A 93 -9.43 -7.14 0.46
C LYS A 93 -9.21 -5.64 0.24
N THR A 94 -10.07 -4.98 -0.52
CA THR A 94 -9.94 -3.54 -0.81
C THR A 94 -10.07 -2.67 0.44
N LEU A 95 -11.04 -2.99 1.31
CA LEU A 95 -11.21 -2.29 2.58
C LEU A 95 -9.92 -2.44 3.42
N ALA A 96 -9.43 -3.67 3.56
CA ALA A 96 -8.22 -3.95 4.34
C ALA A 96 -6.97 -3.23 3.81
N GLU A 97 -6.80 -3.17 2.49
CA GLU A 97 -5.72 -2.42 1.84
C GLU A 97 -5.84 -0.91 2.09
N ASN A 98 -7.06 -0.36 2.04
CA ASN A 98 -7.30 1.05 2.41
C ASN A 98 -7.00 1.32 3.89
N MET A 99 -7.40 0.43 4.80
CA MET A 99 -7.09 0.56 6.23
C MET A 99 -5.57 0.57 6.48
N GLN A 100 -4.81 -0.30 5.79
CA GLN A 100 -3.34 -0.31 5.88
C GLN A 100 -2.73 1.00 5.36
N ALA A 101 -3.26 1.54 4.26
CA ALA A 101 -2.82 2.84 3.75
C ALA A 101 -3.10 3.98 4.76
N TYR A 102 -4.27 3.98 5.42
CA TYR A 102 -4.56 4.95 6.49
C TYR A 102 -3.61 4.81 7.67
N MET A 103 -3.29 3.59 8.11
CA MET A 103 -2.29 3.39 9.17
C MET A 103 -0.92 3.95 8.79
N VAL A 104 -0.45 3.72 7.56
CA VAL A 104 0.81 4.29 7.07
C VAL A 104 0.82 5.82 7.14
N LEU A 105 -0.32 6.46 6.87
CA LEU A 105 -0.43 7.93 6.86
C LEU A 105 -0.70 8.53 8.25
N SER A 106 -1.09 7.72 9.23
CA SER A 106 -1.55 8.21 10.54
C SER A 106 -0.42 8.61 11.49
N SER A 107 0.60 7.76 11.67
CA SER A 107 1.67 7.96 12.64
C SER A 107 2.92 7.14 12.29
N ALA A 108 4.09 7.57 12.78
CA ALA A 108 5.34 6.83 12.62
C ALA A 108 5.30 5.45 13.30
N SER A 109 4.56 5.31 14.41
CA SER A 109 4.38 4.02 15.10
C SER A 109 3.53 3.06 14.27
N SER A 110 2.37 3.51 13.78
CA SER A 110 1.50 2.72 12.90
C SER A 110 2.24 2.30 11.64
N HIS A 111 2.97 3.22 11.02
CA HIS A 111 3.82 2.93 9.87
C HIS A 111 4.83 1.80 10.16
N ARG A 112 5.57 1.85 11.27
CA ARG A 112 6.50 0.77 11.65
C ARG A 112 5.78 -0.58 11.79
N LEU A 113 4.64 -0.60 12.47
CA LEU A 113 3.84 -1.82 12.70
C LEU A 113 3.34 -2.42 11.37
N VAL A 114 2.93 -1.57 10.42
CA VAL A 114 2.49 -2.02 9.09
C VAL A 114 3.63 -2.71 8.34
N ASN A 115 4.84 -2.15 8.38
CA ASN A 115 6.00 -2.79 7.75
C ASN A 115 6.32 -4.15 8.38
N GLU A 116 6.28 -4.25 9.70
CA GLU A 116 6.50 -5.52 10.42
C GLU A 116 5.45 -6.56 10.01
N ALA A 117 4.19 -6.17 9.88
CA ALA A 117 3.12 -7.05 9.44
C ALA A 117 3.31 -7.54 7.99
N TRP A 118 3.71 -6.66 7.08
CA TRP A 118 4.03 -7.01 5.69
C TRP A 118 5.22 -7.96 5.60
N LEU A 119 6.30 -7.68 6.32
CA LEU A 119 7.49 -8.55 6.38
C LEU A 119 7.15 -9.93 6.94
N LYS A 120 6.43 -9.99 8.06
CA LYS A 120 6.00 -11.25 8.68
C LYS A 120 5.13 -12.08 7.73
N SER A 121 4.32 -11.40 6.93
CA SER A 121 3.47 -12.03 5.90
C SER A 121 4.20 -12.30 4.59
N ARG A 122 5.50 -11.96 4.50
CA ARG A 122 6.34 -12.08 3.31
C ARG A 122 5.78 -11.34 2.09
N GLU A 123 5.17 -10.18 2.32
CA GLU A 123 4.71 -9.34 1.22
C GLU A 123 5.93 -8.82 0.44
N THR A 124 6.02 -9.15 -0.84
CA THR A 124 7.08 -8.61 -1.69
C THR A 124 6.86 -7.12 -1.93
N PRO A 125 7.89 -6.35 -2.32
CA PRO A 125 7.69 -4.96 -2.73
C PRO A 125 6.60 -4.80 -3.81
N GLN A 126 6.50 -5.71 -4.77
CA GLN A 126 5.44 -5.67 -5.79
C GLN A 126 4.05 -5.85 -5.17
N GLN A 127 3.91 -6.68 -4.14
CA GLN A 127 2.65 -6.83 -3.42
C GLN A 127 2.33 -5.57 -2.60
N VAL A 128 3.30 -5.02 -1.87
CA VAL A 128 3.12 -3.78 -1.11
C VAL A 128 2.76 -2.59 -2.01
N PHE A 129 3.32 -2.51 -3.23
CA PHE A 129 2.93 -1.50 -4.22
C PHE A 129 1.42 -1.55 -4.54
N LYS A 130 0.89 -2.77 -4.68
CA LYS A 130 -0.54 -3.03 -4.95
C LYS A 130 -1.40 -2.76 -3.72
N ILE A 131 -0.96 -3.18 -2.54
CA ILE A 131 -1.63 -2.90 -1.25
C ILE A 131 -1.82 -1.39 -1.07
N LEU A 132 -0.78 -0.61 -1.36
CA LEU A 132 -0.80 0.85 -1.26
C LEU A 132 -1.55 1.53 -2.41
N ARG A 133 -2.08 0.75 -3.35
CA ARG A 133 -2.84 1.21 -4.52
C ARG A 133 -2.11 2.33 -5.26
N LEU A 134 -0.81 2.14 -5.44
CA LEU A 134 0.07 3.09 -6.14
C LEU A 134 -0.07 2.98 -7.67
N GLN A 135 -0.73 1.92 -8.14
CA GLN A 135 -1.15 1.79 -9.53
C GLN A 135 -2.10 2.95 -9.87
N HIS A 136 -1.75 3.73 -10.89
CA HIS A 136 -2.56 4.85 -11.39
C HIS A 136 -2.62 6.10 -10.49
N LYS A 137 -1.67 6.29 -9.56
CA LYS A 137 -1.55 7.52 -8.77
C LYS A 137 -0.32 8.33 -9.19
N ALA A 138 -0.36 9.66 -9.12
CA ALA A 138 0.86 10.44 -9.11
C ALA A 138 1.80 9.95 -7.98
N LEU A 139 3.08 9.70 -8.28
CA LEU A 139 4.06 9.19 -7.31
C LEU A 139 4.90 10.31 -6.72
N ASP A 140 5.08 11.38 -7.47
CA ASP A 140 5.79 12.56 -7.05
C ASP A 140 5.15 13.11 -5.77
N SER A 141 5.95 13.28 -4.74
CA SER A 141 5.52 13.72 -3.41
C SER A 141 4.42 12.87 -2.76
N ASN A 142 4.16 11.65 -3.24
CA ASN A 142 3.15 10.76 -2.66
C ASN A 142 3.73 10.06 -1.41
N PRO A 143 3.20 10.32 -0.20
CA PRO A 143 3.73 9.74 1.03
C PRO A 143 3.67 8.20 1.05
N LEU A 144 2.68 7.59 0.39
CA LEU A 144 2.61 6.13 0.26
C LEU A 144 3.69 5.59 -0.68
N PHE A 145 4.08 6.34 -1.72
CA PHE A 145 5.16 5.95 -2.62
C PHE A 145 6.53 6.05 -1.92
N ILE A 146 6.77 7.16 -1.21
CA ILE A 146 7.95 7.32 -0.35
C ILE A 146 8.02 6.15 0.64
N GLN A 147 6.87 5.76 1.20
CA GLN A 147 6.83 4.63 2.10
C GLN A 147 7.17 3.31 1.40
N TRP A 148 6.68 3.07 0.20
CA TRP A 148 7.02 1.89 -0.56
C TRP A 148 8.54 1.77 -0.83
N LEU A 149 9.22 2.88 -1.14
CA LEU A 149 10.69 2.90 -1.27
C LEU A 149 11.40 2.54 0.04
N ARG A 150 10.92 3.04 1.18
CA ARG A 150 11.44 2.68 2.50
C ARG A 150 11.20 1.21 2.84
N TYR A 151 10.05 0.67 2.46
CA TYR A 151 9.75 -0.75 2.61
C TYR A 151 10.74 -1.62 1.81
N ILE A 152 11.09 -1.23 0.59
CA ILE A 152 12.10 -1.93 -0.22
C ILE A 152 13.46 -2.00 0.50
N LYS A 153 13.93 -0.89 1.07
CA LYS A 153 15.18 -0.86 1.83
C LYS A 153 15.15 -1.83 3.01
N LEU A 154 14.03 -1.86 3.73
CA LEU A 154 13.82 -2.78 4.85
C LEU A 154 13.71 -4.26 4.41
N TYR A 155 13.04 -4.51 3.29
CA TYR A 155 12.87 -5.85 2.73
C TYR A 155 14.23 -6.44 2.32
N ARG A 156 15.10 -5.65 1.68
CA ARG A 156 16.46 -6.05 1.28
C ARG A 156 17.36 -6.40 2.46
N SER A 157 17.27 -5.65 3.56
CA SER A 157 18.13 -5.91 4.73
C SER A 157 17.81 -7.26 5.38
N LEU A 158 16.58 -7.77 5.23
CA LEU A 158 16.12 -9.03 5.80
C LEU A 158 16.20 -10.21 4.83
N ALA A 159 15.91 -10.00 3.53
CA ALA A 159 15.88 -11.05 2.51
C ALA A 159 17.26 -11.31 1.86
N GLY A 160 18.29 -10.53 2.22
CA GLY A 160 19.58 -10.49 1.55
C GLY A 160 19.63 -9.41 0.47
N SER A 161 20.82 -8.84 0.25
CA SER A 161 21.03 -7.61 -0.55
C SER A 161 20.60 -7.71 -2.02
N GLU A 162 20.44 -8.92 -2.56
CA GLU A 162 20.03 -9.13 -3.95
C GLU A 162 18.49 -9.18 -4.15
N SER A 163 17.70 -9.20 -3.07
CA SER A 163 16.24 -9.32 -3.18
C SER A 163 15.59 -7.97 -3.50
N PHE A 164 15.03 -7.80 -4.69
CA PHE A 164 14.38 -6.57 -5.16
C PHE A 164 15.31 -5.35 -5.16
N SER A 165 16.50 -5.50 -5.77
CA SER A 165 17.52 -4.48 -6.00
C SER A 165 17.00 -3.20 -6.68
N ASP A 166 17.82 -2.15 -6.68
CA ASP A 166 17.51 -0.86 -7.30
C ASP A 166 17.16 -0.97 -8.78
N ALA A 167 17.90 -1.84 -9.49
CA ALA A 167 17.59 -2.33 -10.82
C ALA A 167 16.15 -2.83 -10.96
N GLN A 168 15.75 -3.73 -10.06
CA GLN A 168 14.45 -4.38 -10.08
C GLN A 168 13.34 -3.40 -9.69
N THR A 169 13.62 -2.45 -8.79
CA THR A 169 12.72 -1.33 -8.47
C THR A 169 12.45 -0.47 -9.71
N LEU A 170 13.50 -0.03 -10.40
CA LEU A 170 13.35 0.81 -11.59
C LEU A 170 12.65 0.06 -12.73
N ASN A 171 13.08 -1.16 -13.03
CA ASN A 171 12.44 -1.99 -14.04
C ASN A 171 10.96 -2.26 -13.70
N PHE A 172 10.64 -2.52 -12.44
CA PHE A 172 9.24 -2.66 -12.01
C PHE A 172 8.42 -1.40 -12.31
N LEU A 173 8.92 -0.22 -11.95
CA LEU A 173 8.23 1.06 -12.20
C LEU A 173 8.07 1.34 -13.69
N LEU A 174 9.10 1.11 -14.52
CA LEU A 174 9.03 1.30 -15.97
C LEU A 174 8.03 0.36 -16.66
N ASN A 175 7.79 -0.82 -16.09
CA ASN A 175 6.78 -1.76 -16.58
C ASN A 175 5.34 -1.39 -16.16
N GLU A 176 5.16 -0.50 -15.18
CA GLU A 176 3.85 0.05 -14.86
C GLU A 176 3.45 1.03 -15.98
N LYS A 177 2.51 0.61 -16.85
CA LYS A 177 2.14 1.22 -18.15
C LYS A 177 1.89 2.75 -18.17
N TRP A 178 1.75 3.39 -17.02
CA TRP A 178 1.44 4.82 -16.88
C TRP A 178 2.65 5.64 -16.40
N PHE A 179 3.77 5.00 -16.04
CA PHE A 179 4.97 5.65 -15.49
C PHE A 179 5.79 6.43 -16.55
N LEU A 180 5.48 6.29 -17.84
CA LEU A 180 6.24 6.84 -18.97
C LEU A 180 5.77 8.23 -19.45
N PHE A 181 4.95 8.95 -18.68
CA PHE A 181 4.66 10.36 -19.00
C PHE A 181 5.85 11.24 -18.57
N GLU A 182 6.48 11.92 -19.53
CA GLU A 182 7.81 12.54 -19.41
C GLU A 182 7.94 13.54 -18.24
N SER A 183 6.87 14.26 -17.89
CA SER A 183 6.89 15.21 -16.78
C SER A 183 6.94 14.54 -15.40
N THR A 184 6.43 13.31 -15.27
CA THR A 184 6.30 12.61 -13.97
C THR A 184 7.63 12.09 -13.44
N LEU A 185 8.57 11.75 -14.33
CA LEU A 185 9.88 11.26 -13.92
C LEU A 185 10.73 12.39 -13.32
N GLY A 186 10.86 13.50 -14.04
CA GLY A 186 11.64 14.65 -13.56
C GLY A 186 11.19 15.13 -12.19
N THR A 187 9.87 15.28 -11.99
CA THR A 187 9.31 15.69 -10.69
C THR A 187 9.52 14.64 -9.60
N LEU A 188 9.42 13.36 -9.93
CA LEU A 188 9.70 12.27 -9.01
C LEU A 188 11.14 12.32 -8.49
N PHE A 189 12.13 12.36 -9.39
CA PHE A 189 13.55 12.40 -9.00
C PHE A 189 13.88 13.63 -8.15
N GLN A 190 13.35 14.81 -8.51
CA GLN A 190 13.52 16.01 -7.70
C GLN A 190 12.92 15.86 -6.29
N SER A 191 11.72 15.25 -6.18
CA SER A 191 11.10 15.00 -4.88
C SER A 191 11.92 14.03 -4.00
N LEU A 192 12.54 13.01 -4.60
CA LEU A 192 13.36 12.04 -3.87
C LEU A 192 14.71 12.62 -3.43
N LYS A 193 15.30 13.52 -4.22
CA LYS A 193 16.54 14.23 -3.84
C LYS A 193 16.38 15.05 -2.57
N ALA A 194 15.18 15.58 -2.32
CA ALA A 194 14.88 16.33 -1.10
C ALA A 194 14.73 15.45 0.16
N ILE A 195 14.77 14.11 0.04
CA ILE A 195 14.57 13.17 1.13
C ILE A 195 15.92 12.50 1.45
N PRO A 196 16.58 12.83 2.58
CA PRO A 196 17.95 12.38 2.85
C PRO A 196 18.15 10.86 2.82
N ASP A 197 17.18 10.09 3.29
CA ASP A 197 17.27 8.62 3.29
C ASP A 197 16.98 7.99 1.91
N LEU A 198 16.56 8.77 0.93
CA LEU A 198 16.23 8.33 -0.43
C LEU A 198 17.01 9.10 -1.51
N GLU A 199 18.04 9.87 -1.14
CA GLU A 199 18.84 10.67 -2.09
C GLU A 199 19.48 9.82 -3.21
N THR A 200 19.77 8.55 -2.93
CA THR A 200 20.27 7.60 -3.94
C THR A 200 19.31 7.42 -5.11
N TYR A 201 18.01 7.60 -4.90
CA TYR A 201 16.98 7.62 -5.96
C TYR A 201 16.76 9.01 -6.55
N GLY A 202 17.42 10.06 -6.05
CA GLY A 202 17.15 11.45 -6.41
C GLY A 202 17.93 11.96 -7.62
N ASN A 203 19.03 11.30 -8.01
CA ASN A 203 19.80 11.67 -9.20
C ASN A 203 19.57 10.65 -10.32
N LEU A 204 18.64 10.96 -11.22
CA LEU A 204 18.28 10.13 -12.36
C LEU A 204 19.48 9.75 -13.21
N GLU A 205 20.34 10.72 -13.54
CA GLU A 205 21.49 10.52 -14.42
C GLU A 205 22.52 9.60 -13.77
N ALA A 206 22.95 9.92 -12.55
CA ALA A 206 23.92 9.12 -11.82
C ALA A 206 23.41 7.70 -11.55
N TYR A 207 22.14 7.57 -11.17
CA TYR A 207 21.51 6.28 -10.91
C TYR A 207 21.41 5.44 -12.19
N THR A 208 20.97 6.04 -13.30
CA THR A 208 20.84 5.35 -14.59
C THR A 208 22.22 4.97 -15.17
N MET A 209 23.24 5.82 -15.00
CA MET A 209 24.62 5.51 -15.39
C MET A 209 25.21 4.37 -14.55
N GLN A 210 25.14 4.45 -13.22
CA GLN A 210 25.62 3.39 -12.32
C GLN A 210 24.93 2.06 -12.66
N PHE A 211 23.64 2.13 -12.95
CA PHE A 211 22.84 0.98 -13.31
C PHE A 211 23.25 0.38 -14.67
N ALA A 212 23.40 1.21 -15.70
CA ALA A 212 23.85 0.80 -17.03
C ALA A 212 25.23 0.13 -16.99
N GLU A 213 26.15 0.68 -16.20
CA GLU A 213 27.49 0.12 -16.01
C GLU A 213 27.44 -1.24 -15.30
N HIS A 214 26.68 -1.36 -14.22
CA HIS A 214 26.63 -2.58 -13.41
C HIS A 214 25.91 -3.74 -14.12
N LYS A 215 24.90 -3.47 -14.96
CA LYS A 215 24.12 -4.53 -15.63
C LYS A 215 24.49 -4.77 -17.09
N GLY A 216 24.69 -3.72 -17.87
CA GLY A 216 24.99 -3.83 -19.30
C GLY A 216 26.45 -3.60 -19.66
N GLY A 217 27.31 -3.38 -18.66
CA GLY A 217 28.74 -3.13 -18.86
C GLY A 217 29.03 -1.82 -19.57
N ARG A 218 30.29 -1.67 -20.00
CA ARG A 218 30.83 -0.40 -20.52
C ARG A 218 30.13 0.07 -21.80
N GLU A 219 29.73 -0.85 -22.67
CA GLU A 219 29.05 -0.49 -23.93
C GLU A 219 27.68 0.17 -23.68
N LEU A 220 26.88 -0.41 -22.78
CA LEU A 220 25.60 0.19 -22.42
C LEU A 220 25.77 1.52 -21.69
N LEU A 221 26.75 1.60 -20.78
CA LEU A 221 27.07 2.86 -20.09
C LEU A 221 27.33 3.99 -21.09
N GLU A 222 28.17 3.77 -22.10
CA GLU A 222 28.48 4.80 -23.10
C GLU A 222 27.24 5.17 -23.94
N LYS A 223 26.38 4.20 -24.26
CA LYS A 223 25.11 4.46 -24.93
C LYS A 223 24.17 5.32 -24.09
N VAL A 224 24.06 5.02 -22.80
CA VAL A 224 23.22 5.77 -21.84
C VAL A 224 23.78 7.17 -21.60
N LYS A 225 25.10 7.33 -21.46
CA LYS A 225 25.76 8.64 -21.37
C LYS A 225 25.44 9.51 -22.58
N LYS A 226 25.52 8.93 -23.79
CA LYS A 226 25.18 9.64 -25.02
C LYS A 226 23.71 10.10 -25.02
N MET A 227 22.79 9.25 -24.59
CA MET A 227 21.36 9.61 -24.51
C MET A 227 21.11 10.77 -23.53
N PHE A 228 21.80 10.81 -22.38
CA PHE A 228 21.74 11.97 -21.49
C PHE A 228 22.36 13.24 -22.12
N ALA A 229 23.50 13.12 -22.80
CA ALA A 229 24.13 14.24 -23.50
C ALA A 229 23.25 14.81 -24.62
N ASP A 230 22.46 13.96 -25.28
CA ASP A 230 21.47 14.33 -26.29
C ASP A 230 20.14 14.85 -25.68
N ASN A 231 20.09 15.04 -24.35
CA ASN A 231 18.92 15.47 -23.56
C ASN A 231 17.71 14.52 -23.71
N ASP A 232 17.97 13.22 -23.84
CA ASP A 232 16.97 12.13 -23.93
C ASP A 232 17.09 11.18 -22.72
N PRO A 233 16.70 11.62 -21.51
CA PRO A 233 16.77 10.81 -20.29
C PRO A 233 15.83 9.60 -20.33
N ASN A 234 14.77 9.64 -21.15
CA ASN A 234 13.81 8.56 -21.30
C ASN A 234 14.39 7.41 -22.11
N ALA A 235 15.05 7.70 -23.23
CA ALA A 235 15.79 6.67 -23.96
C ALA A 235 16.92 6.11 -23.10
N ALA A 236 17.61 6.94 -22.31
CA ALA A 236 18.65 6.50 -21.39
C ALA A 236 18.12 5.48 -20.36
N LEU A 237 17.00 5.79 -19.70
CA LEU A 237 16.28 4.89 -18.79
C LEU A 237 15.78 3.61 -19.47
N ALA A 238 15.15 3.75 -20.63
CA ALA A 238 14.60 2.63 -21.39
C ALA A 238 15.69 1.71 -21.92
N ALA A 239 16.87 2.24 -22.25
CA ALA A 239 18.04 1.47 -22.62
C ALA A 239 18.64 0.77 -21.41
N ALA A 240 18.82 1.49 -20.29
CA ALA A 240 19.40 0.93 -19.07
C ALA A 240 18.53 -0.20 -18.49
N SER A 241 17.20 -0.07 -18.51
CA SER A 241 16.25 -1.06 -17.98
C SER A 241 16.13 -2.36 -18.78
N LYS A 242 16.65 -2.41 -20.01
CA LYS A 242 16.67 -3.61 -20.86
C LYS A 242 17.93 -4.48 -20.67
N ALA A 243 18.82 -4.08 -19.77
CA ALA A 243 20.06 -4.77 -19.43
C ALA A 243 19.87 -5.80 -18.32
#